data_AF-A0A914NCK0-F1
#
_entry.id   AF-A0A914NCK0-F1
#
_cell.length_a   1.000
_cell.length_b   1.000
_cell.length_c   1.000
_cell.angle_alpha   90.00
_cell.angle_beta   90.00
_cell.angle_gamma   90.00
#
_symmetry.space_group_name_H-M   'P 1'
#
loop_
_entity.id
_entity.type
_entity.pdbx_description
1 polymer ?
#
loop_
_entity_poly.entity_id
_entity_poly.type
_entity_poly.pdbx_seq_one_letter_code
_entity_poly.pdbx_strand_id
1 'polypeptide(L)'
;MSPKDVEWITTRKNFSQLTFCHDKTFESMHGLSHVWVGGFMFVIRVSPNDPTFYFHHAFIDYLWEQFRLQNQDRYQRENDYAIKNCNRNHEFNAQMKPFNLRNKDGLSNDYTDFWFEYESVRHCSKELPFCDSKFLFCDKSSWRCRSKIVLGGNCTGFVGTEICYQSICIQNVCRLPATEGNGFLRRERRYDNVVWAKTLMLTEGSFGLSSGIAHVTVKEEFIGGREMTAFIEREPTVYPETRGLLYLPLPNPSEPNADFNVSLEASDHYGRYCQTYCLNSTTDKYQVCTPQLVLRSTLNSHVLTSNISFTHQLSARKFLDMDLSVHPKLWKVHSPFIVFNCQTKLINSAMVKEITERISPPIEHLIATPHVWFRVGLIIKSGSSSQLIDYDELEVEAEEIGGGHFEIYSTSLRRARSVFDQGILFLRASNPFLQKGREVTLKVGIRKGGGGQRIKCDALCDRSQVNFLTSKTTTNYCDLTVRLNAEPQLSEDVFATDLSYMPYLGWRMIGHPSEWRFQMPFLSLLC
;
A
#
# COMPACT_ATOMS: atom_id res chain seq x y z
N MET A 1 -0.34 16.21 -30.73
CA MET A 1 -0.44 17.37 -31.64
C MET A 1 -1.81 17.41 -32.29
N SER A 2 -2.34 18.61 -32.46
CA SER A 2 -3.57 18.88 -33.21
C SER A 2 -3.29 18.94 -34.72
N PRO A 3 -4.32 18.84 -35.58
CA PRO A 3 -4.17 19.06 -37.02
C PRO A 3 -3.61 20.43 -37.38
N LYS A 4 -3.95 21.47 -36.60
CA LYS A 4 -3.43 22.82 -36.78
C LYS A 4 -1.93 22.89 -36.48
N ASP A 5 -1.47 22.11 -35.51
CA ASP A 5 -0.04 22.01 -35.15
C ASP A 5 0.74 21.38 -36.31
N VAL A 6 0.20 20.30 -36.90
CA VAL A 6 0.78 19.62 -38.07
C VAL A 6 0.86 20.57 -39.26
N GLU A 7 -0.23 21.26 -39.58
CA GLU A 7 -0.27 22.25 -40.65
C GLU A 7 0.71 23.41 -40.41
N TRP A 8 0.86 23.86 -39.16
CA TRP A 8 1.84 24.88 -38.81
C TRP A 8 3.27 24.42 -39.14
N ILE A 9 3.61 23.16 -38.84
CA ILE A 9 4.93 22.57 -39.10
C ILE A 9 5.19 22.44 -40.60
N THR A 10 4.27 21.81 -41.34
CA THR A 10 4.48 21.49 -42.76
C THR A 10 4.42 22.73 -43.67
N THR A 11 3.84 23.84 -43.21
CA THR A 11 3.80 25.12 -43.95
C THR A 11 5.00 26.04 -43.71
N ARG A 12 5.96 25.65 -42.87
CA ARG A 12 7.20 26.42 -42.70
C ARG A 12 7.99 26.40 -44.01
N LYS A 13 8.76 27.46 -44.30
CA LYS A 13 9.56 27.57 -45.53
C LYS A 13 11.04 27.27 -45.32
N ASN A 14 11.56 27.51 -44.11
CA ASN A 14 12.98 27.41 -43.82
C ASN A 14 13.20 26.50 -42.61
N PHE A 15 14.25 25.68 -42.65
CA PHE A 15 14.66 24.81 -41.54
C PHE A 15 14.82 25.59 -40.22
N SER A 16 15.35 26.81 -40.27
CA SER A 16 15.57 27.63 -39.08
C SER A 16 14.29 27.85 -38.26
N GLN A 17 13.12 27.92 -38.90
CA GLN A 17 11.81 28.13 -38.25
C GLN A 17 11.35 26.92 -37.43
N LEU A 18 11.97 25.76 -37.62
CA LEU A 18 11.70 24.54 -36.85
C LEU A 18 12.74 24.31 -35.74
N THR A 19 13.73 25.20 -35.59
CA THR A 19 14.76 25.08 -34.55
C THR A 19 14.43 25.92 -33.32
N PHE A 20 14.60 25.33 -32.14
CA PHE A 20 14.26 25.94 -30.85
C PHE A 20 14.81 27.34 -30.61
N CYS A 21 16.05 27.57 -31.03
CA CYS A 21 16.79 28.81 -30.78
C CYS A 21 16.22 29.99 -31.59
N HIS A 22 15.56 29.68 -32.70
CA HIS A 22 14.86 30.64 -33.54
C HIS A 22 13.38 30.71 -33.16
N ASP A 23 12.70 29.57 -33.10
CA ASP A 23 11.30 29.44 -32.72
C ASP A 23 11.09 28.18 -31.87
N LYS A 24 10.62 28.37 -30.63
CA LYS A 24 10.40 27.28 -29.67
C LYS A 24 9.11 26.51 -29.92
N THR A 25 8.28 26.95 -30.87
CA THR A 25 6.92 26.42 -31.04
C THR A 25 6.95 24.93 -31.38
N PHE A 26 7.81 24.48 -32.30
CA PHE A 26 7.91 23.06 -32.66
C PHE A 26 8.29 22.17 -31.47
N GLU A 27 9.37 22.51 -30.76
CA GLU A 27 9.80 21.75 -29.58
C GLU A 27 8.78 21.83 -28.44
N SER A 28 8.03 22.94 -28.32
CA SER A 28 6.96 23.05 -27.34
C SER A 28 5.79 22.12 -27.68
N MET A 29 5.40 22.03 -28.95
CA MET A 29 4.34 21.12 -29.42
C MET A 29 4.74 19.64 -29.27
N HIS A 30 6.02 19.33 -29.53
CA HIS A 30 6.64 18.04 -29.20
C HIS A 30 6.54 17.75 -27.70
N GLY A 31 7.00 18.68 -26.85
CA GLY A 31 6.99 18.57 -25.40
C GLY A 31 5.61 18.39 -24.77
N LEU A 32 4.55 18.91 -25.37
CA LEU A 32 3.18 18.68 -24.88
C LEU A 32 2.78 17.20 -24.90
N SER A 33 3.29 16.42 -25.85
CA SER A 33 2.99 14.99 -25.94
C SER A 33 3.72 14.21 -24.84
N HIS A 34 4.97 14.58 -24.53
CA HIS A 34 5.71 14.08 -23.36
C HIS A 34 4.93 14.31 -22.06
N VAL A 35 4.43 15.53 -21.87
CA VAL A 35 3.65 15.89 -20.67
C VAL A 35 2.34 15.13 -20.61
N TRP A 36 1.65 14.96 -21.74
CA TRP A 36 0.37 14.28 -21.80
C TRP A 36 0.48 12.78 -21.48
N VAL A 37 1.52 12.09 -21.97
CA VAL A 37 1.73 10.67 -21.66
C VAL A 37 2.08 10.48 -20.16
N GLY A 38 2.85 11.40 -19.57
CA GLY A 38 3.18 11.32 -18.15
C GLY A 38 4.31 10.33 -17.84
N GLY A 39 4.38 9.83 -16.61
CA GLY A 39 5.36 8.78 -16.22
C GLY A 39 6.82 9.12 -16.57
N PHE A 40 7.54 8.18 -17.18
CA PHE A 40 8.89 8.44 -17.70
C PHE A 40 8.90 9.45 -18.84
N MET A 41 7.87 9.48 -19.70
CA MET A 41 7.75 10.45 -20.78
C MET A 41 7.72 11.91 -20.28
N PHE A 42 7.20 12.17 -19.07
CA PHE A 42 7.19 13.50 -18.46
C PHE A 42 8.59 14.03 -18.12
N VAL A 43 9.51 13.15 -17.72
CA VAL A 43 10.85 13.52 -17.28
C VAL A 43 11.83 13.33 -18.43
N ILE A 44 12.14 14.41 -19.15
CA ILE A 44 12.98 14.40 -20.36
C ILE A 44 14.21 13.49 -20.25
N ARG A 45 14.97 13.59 -19.14
CA ARG A 45 16.22 12.82 -18.93
C ARG A 45 16.05 11.30 -18.90
N VAL A 46 14.86 10.79 -18.55
CA VAL A 46 14.58 9.34 -18.46
C VAL A 46 13.46 8.92 -19.42
N SER A 47 12.94 9.84 -20.22
CA SER A 47 11.90 9.55 -21.20
C SER A 47 12.25 8.43 -22.19
N PRO A 48 13.53 8.23 -22.63
CA PRO A 48 13.87 7.11 -23.49
C PRO A 48 13.68 5.72 -22.86
N ASN A 49 13.48 5.63 -21.54
CA ASN A 49 13.18 4.36 -20.88
C ASN A 49 11.73 3.88 -21.13
N ASP A 50 10.85 4.76 -21.63
CA ASP A 50 9.51 4.39 -22.08
C ASP A 50 9.54 4.02 -23.56
N PRO A 51 9.12 2.80 -23.97
CA PRO A 51 9.09 2.42 -25.39
C PRO A 51 8.28 3.38 -26.28
N THR A 52 7.28 4.07 -25.71
CA THR A 52 6.48 5.08 -26.41
C THR A 52 7.31 6.26 -26.88
N PHE A 53 8.46 6.53 -26.26
CA PHE A 53 9.43 7.54 -26.69
C PHE A 53 9.78 7.40 -28.16
N TYR A 54 10.10 6.17 -28.59
CA TYR A 54 10.51 5.89 -29.96
C TYR A 54 9.36 6.08 -30.94
N PHE A 55 8.14 5.67 -30.60
CA PHE A 55 6.96 5.91 -31.44
C PHE A 55 6.60 7.39 -31.54
N HIS A 56 6.75 8.13 -30.44
CA HIS A 56 6.56 9.57 -30.45
C HIS A 56 7.58 10.25 -31.35
N HIS A 57 8.87 9.95 -31.18
CA HIS A 57 9.94 10.56 -31.98
C HIS A 57 9.92 10.13 -33.45
N ALA A 58 9.47 8.91 -33.77
CA ALA A 58 9.22 8.51 -35.17
C ALA A 58 8.13 9.37 -35.82
N PHE A 59 7.07 9.73 -35.09
CA PHE A 59 6.04 10.65 -35.59
C PHE A 59 6.58 12.07 -35.77
N ILE A 60 7.47 12.54 -34.89
CA ILE A 60 8.12 13.85 -35.02
C ILE A 60 9.01 13.90 -36.26
N ASP A 61 9.79 12.84 -36.48
CA ASP A 61 10.68 12.72 -37.63
C ASP A 61 9.89 12.59 -38.95
N TYR A 62 8.76 11.88 -38.95
CA TYR A 62 7.80 11.89 -40.05
C TYR A 62 7.34 13.32 -40.42
N LEU A 63 7.00 14.15 -39.43
CA LEU A 63 6.58 15.54 -39.69
C LEU A 63 7.72 16.40 -40.26
N TRP A 64 8.95 16.18 -39.79
CA TRP A 64 10.14 16.82 -40.34
C TRP A 64 10.37 16.42 -41.80
N GLU A 65 10.25 15.13 -42.13
CA GLU A 65 10.39 14.65 -43.50
C GLU A 65 9.28 15.18 -44.42
N GLN A 66 8.03 15.27 -43.93
CA GLN A 66 6.95 15.92 -44.68
C GLN A 66 7.27 17.38 -45.01
N PHE A 67 7.84 18.13 -44.07
CA PHE A 67 8.33 19.49 -44.34
C PHE A 67 9.41 19.49 -45.44
N ARG A 68 10.40 18.59 -45.35
CA ARG A 68 11.50 18.46 -46.34
C ARG A 68 10.95 18.17 -47.75
N LEU A 69 9.99 17.25 -47.85
CA LEU A 69 9.37 16.88 -49.13
C LEU A 69 8.58 18.03 -49.76
N GLN A 70 7.92 18.85 -48.95
CA GLN A 70 7.04 19.91 -49.43
C GLN A 70 7.76 21.23 -49.71
N ASN A 71 8.82 21.55 -48.96
CA ASN A 71 9.40 22.90 -48.93
C ASN A 71 10.87 22.96 -49.31
N GLN A 72 11.56 21.83 -49.48
CA GLN A 72 12.98 21.79 -49.81
C GLN A 72 13.25 20.88 -51.01
N ASP A 73 14.13 21.36 -51.90
CA ASP A 73 14.75 20.49 -52.90
C ASP A 73 15.79 19.54 -52.25
N ARG A 74 16.27 18.56 -53.01
CA ARG A 74 17.21 17.55 -52.49
C ARG A 74 18.53 18.15 -51.97
N TYR A 75 19.00 19.26 -52.54
CA TYR A 75 20.23 19.91 -52.10
C TYR A 75 20.01 20.67 -50.80
N GLN A 76 18.93 21.44 -50.71
CA GLN A 76 18.51 22.17 -49.50
C GLN A 76 18.33 21.24 -48.31
N ARG A 77 17.74 20.07 -48.54
CA ARG A 77 17.51 19.04 -47.52
C ARG A 77 18.75 18.59 -46.74
N GLU A 78 19.94 18.69 -47.33
CA GLU A 78 21.22 18.31 -46.71
C GLU A 78 22.06 19.50 -46.25
N ASN A 79 21.77 20.70 -46.77
CA ASN A 79 22.64 21.87 -46.62
C ASN A 79 21.97 23.06 -45.90
N ASP A 80 20.64 23.10 -45.82
CA ASP A 80 19.94 24.13 -45.06
C ASP A 80 20.16 23.93 -43.57
N TYR A 81 20.70 24.96 -42.91
CA TYR A 81 20.97 24.92 -41.48
C TYR A 81 20.66 26.26 -40.82
N ALA A 82 20.34 26.22 -39.52
CA ALA A 82 20.11 27.43 -38.76
C ALA A 82 21.45 28.16 -38.53
N ILE A 83 21.47 29.47 -38.77
CA ILE A 83 22.61 30.33 -38.40
C ILE A 83 22.59 30.61 -36.89
N LYS A 84 21.39 30.82 -36.33
CA LYS A 84 21.18 31.12 -34.91
C LYS A 84 21.11 29.83 -34.09
N ASN A 85 22.23 29.47 -33.47
CA ASN A 85 22.36 28.26 -32.67
C ASN A 85 22.38 28.60 -31.17
N CYS A 86 21.86 27.72 -30.31
CA CYS A 86 21.80 27.97 -28.87
C CYS A 86 23.17 27.86 -28.19
N ASN A 87 24.04 27.01 -28.73
CA ASN A 87 25.39 26.77 -28.23
C ASN A 87 26.25 26.11 -29.33
N ARG A 88 27.55 25.96 -29.06
CA ARG A 88 28.52 25.36 -29.99
C ARG A 88 28.22 23.90 -30.37
N ASN A 89 27.55 23.14 -29.49
CA ASN A 89 27.19 21.75 -29.78
C ASN A 89 26.09 21.65 -30.84
N HIS A 90 25.35 22.73 -31.11
CA HIS A 90 24.29 22.77 -32.12
C HIS A 90 24.79 23.32 -33.47
N GLU A 91 26.10 23.55 -33.65
CA GLU A 91 26.66 24.00 -34.93
C GLU A 91 26.63 22.89 -35.99
N PHE A 92 26.59 23.27 -37.27
CA PHE A 92 26.48 22.35 -38.42
C PHE A 92 27.55 21.25 -38.41
N ASN A 93 28.80 21.62 -38.11
CA ASN A 93 29.93 20.69 -38.08
C ASN A 93 30.24 20.12 -36.69
N ALA A 94 29.44 20.45 -35.66
CA ALA A 94 29.66 19.92 -34.32
C ALA A 94 29.29 18.43 -34.23
N GLN A 95 29.92 17.73 -33.29
CA GLN A 95 29.65 16.32 -33.02
C GLN A 95 28.27 16.14 -32.37
N MET A 96 27.46 15.23 -32.93
CA MET A 96 26.17 14.82 -32.41
C MET A 96 26.36 13.77 -31.31
N LYS A 97 26.60 14.21 -30.07
CA LYS A 97 26.83 13.29 -28.96
C LYS A 97 25.56 12.50 -28.59
N PRO A 98 25.67 11.22 -28.21
CA PRO A 98 26.90 10.42 -28.02
C PRO A 98 27.42 9.72 -29.28
N PHE A 99 26.83 9.99 -30.46
CA PHE A 99 27.18 9.31 -31.70
C PHE A 99 28.52 9.79 -32.27
N ASN A 100 29.15 8.93 -33.08
CA ASN A 100 30.32 9.29 -33.88
C ASN A 100 29.91 9.93 -35.22
N LEU A 101 28.95 10.85 -35.17
CA LEU A 101 28.39 11.59 -36.31
C LEU A 101 28.44 13.09 -36.01
N ARG A 102 28.38 13.93 -37.06
CA ARG A 102 28.17 15.38 -36.91
C ARG A 102 26.70 15.72 -37.13
N ASN A 103 26.28 16.89 -36.63
CA ASN A 103 24.90 17.34 -36.79
C ASN A 103 24.46 17.39 -38.26
N LYS A 104 25.33 17.84 -39.18
CA LYS A 104 25.06 17.81 -40.62
C LYS A 104 24.80 16.42 -41.19
N ASP A 105 25.42 15.39 -40.62
CA ASP A 105 25.28 14.02 -41.11
C ASP A 105 23.87 13.47 -40.77
N GLY A 106 23.13 14.13 -39.87
CA GLY A 106 21.71 13.86 -39.59
C GLY A 106 20.74 14.41 -40.64
N LEU A 107 21.21 15.24 -41.59
CA LEU A 107 20.40 15.80 -42.66
C LEU A 107 20.49 15.01 -43.97
N SER A 108 21.21 13.89 -44.01
CA SER A 108 21.41 13.11 -45.24
C SER A 108 20.08 12.64 -45.84
N ASN A 109 19.95 12.69 -47.17
CA ASN A 109 18.85 12.02 -47.86
C ASN A 109 18.99 10.48 -47.82
N ASP A 110 20.17 9.95 -47.54
CA ASP A 110 20.44 8.50 -47.53
C ASP A 110 19.52 7.73 -46.58
N TYR A 111 19.10 8.35 -45.47
CA TYR A 111 18.20 7.70 -44.50
C TYR A 111 16.86 7.32 -45.14
N THR A 112 16.26 8.23 -45.92
CA THR A 112 14.98 7.99 -46.59
C THR A 112 15.13 7.37 -47.97
N ASP A 113 16.32 7.46 -48.58
CA ASP A 113 16.61 6.81 -49.87
C ASP A 113 16.96 5.31 -49.71
N PHE A 114 17.58 4.89 -48.60
CA PHE A 114 18.10 3.52 -48.46
C PHE A 114 17.71 2.77 -47.17
N TRP A 115 17.29 3.45 -46.09
CA TRP A 115 17.15 2.80 -44.77
C TRP A 115 15.71 2.60 -44.34
N PHE A 116 14.88 3.64 -44.48
CA PHE A 116 13.48 3.56 -44.09
C PHE A 116 12.61 4.47 -44.96
N GLU A 117 11.32 4.16 -45.03
CA GLU A 117 10.30 5.02 -45.63
C GLU A 117 9.16 5.24 -44.65
N TYR A 118 8.44 6.36 -44.83
CA TYR A 118 7.27 6.67 -44.03
C TYR A 118 5.99 6.31 -44.75
N GLU A 119 5.13 5.56 -44.07
CA GLU A 119 3.75 5.38 -44.51
C GLU A 119 2.91 6.61 -44.13
N SER A 120 2.02 7.04 -45.04
CA SER A 120 1.08 8.10 -44.75
C SER A 120 0.07 7.67 -43.68
N VAL A 121 -0.33 8.61 -42.82
CA VAL A 121 -1.30 8.33 -41.76
C VAL A 121 -2.65 7.96 -42.38
N ARG A 122 -3.01 6.67 -42.31
CA ARG A 122 -4.31 6.18 -42.79
C ARG A 122 -5.42 6.59 -41.83
N HIS A 123 -6.43 7.24 -42.38
CA HIS A 123 -7.65 7.62 -41.66
C HIS A 123 -8.86 6.98 -42.33
N CYS A 124 -9.91 6.74 -41.54
CA CYS A 124 -11.18 6.28 -42.07
C CYS A 124 -11.81 7.38 -42.95
N SER A 125 -12.63 6.98 -43.91
CA SER A 125 -13.36 7.90 -44.79
C SER A 125 -14.83 7.54 -44.85
N LYS A 126 -15.61 8.32 -45.59
CA LYS A 126 -17.03 8.03 -45.79
C LYS A 126 -17.24 6.71 -46.55
N GLU A 127 -16.31 6.39 -47.43
CA GLU A 127 -16.27 5.16 -48.24
C GLU A 127 -15.74 3.96 -47.44
N LEU A 128 -14.79 4.20 -46.53
CA LEU A 128 -14.18 3.20 -45.64
C LEU A 128 -14.34 3.63 -44.16
N PRO A 129 -15.51 3.40 -43.54
CA PRO A 129 -15.85 3.93 -42.21
C PRO A 129 -15.28 3.09 -41.05
N PHE A 130 -14.15 2.43 -41.27
CA PHE A 130 -13.45 1.60 -40.28
C PHE A 130 -11.95 1.86 -40.31
N CYS A 131 -11.26 1.44 -39.25
CA CYS A 131 -9.81 1.59 -39.11
C CYS A 131 -9.18 0.19 -39.04
N ASP A 132 -7.96 0.04 -39.56
CA ASP A 132 -7.28 -1.25 -39.74
C ASP A 132 -6.77 -1.88 -38.43
N SER A 133 -7.19 -1.38 -37.26
CA SER A 133 -6.73 -1.84 -35.95
C SER A 133 -7.87 -1.89 -34.95
N LYS A 134 -7.92 -2.97 -34.16
CA LYS A 134 -8.86 -3.14 -33.03
C LYS A 134 -8.69 -2.07 -31.94
N PHE A 135 -7.55 -1.40 -31.91
CA PHE A 135 -7.23 -0.33 -30.97
C PHE A 135 -7.59 1.06 -31.50
N LEU A 136 -8.07 1.16 -32.74
CA LEU A 136 -8.53 2.40 -33.34
C LEU A 136 -10.05 2.36 -33.53
N PHE A 137 -10.69 3.52 -33.45
CA PHE A 137 -12.08 3.70 -33.87
C PHE A 137 -12.16 4.85 -34.87
N CYS A 138 -13.14 4.76 -35.77
CA CYS A 138 -13.40 5.83 -36.73
C CYS A 138 -14.26 6.92 -36.08
N ASP A 139 -13.67 8.09 -35.86
CA ASP A 139 -14.41 9.30 -35.53
C ASP A 139 -15.09 9.84 -36.78
N LYS A 140 -16.37 9.51 -36.94
CA LYS A 140 -17.19 9.91 -38.10
C LYS A 140 -17.43 11.43 -38.19
N SER A 141 -17.20 12.19 -37.12
CA SER A 141 -17.34 13.66 -37.15
C SER A 141 -16.20 14.33 -37.92
N SER A 142 -15.00 13.74 -37.85
CA SER A 142 -13.79 14.27 -38.48
C SER A 142 -13.20 13.34 -39.54
N TRP A 143 -13.81 12.17 -39.76
CA TRP A 143 -13.30 11.08 -40.62
C TRP A 143 -11.84 10.77 -40.31
N ARG A 144 -11.58 10.45 -39.04
CA ARG A 144 -10.23 10.14 -38.55
C ARG A 144 -10.22 8.91 -37.67
N CYS A 145 -9.18 8.10 -37.84
CA CYS A 145 -8.89 7.02 -36.91
C CYS A 145 -8.27 7.60 -35.64
N ARG A 146 -8.91 7.33 -34.51
CA ARG A 146 -8.45 7.72 -33.17
C ARG A 146 -8.20 6.49 -32.32
N SER A 147 -7.26 6.57 -31.38
CA SER A 147 -7.06 5.51 -30.40
C SER A 147 -8.32 5.32 -29.56
N LYS A 148 -8.70 4.06 -29.36
CA LYS A 148 -9.75 3.70 -28.42
C LYS A 148 -9.29 3.98 -27.00
N ILE A 149 -10.23 4.40 -26.17
CA ILE A 149 -10.01 4.77 -24.78
C ILE A 149 -10.18 3.53 -23.91
N VAL A 150 -9.17 3.23 -23.10
CA VAL A 150 -9.22 2.12 -22.15
C VAL A 150 -10.28 2.37 -21.06
N LEU A 151 -10.67 1.32 -20.35
CA LEU A 151 -11.55 1.40 -19.19
C LEU A 151 -11.10 2.52 -18.22
N GLY A 152 -12.06 3.28 -17.70
CA GLY A 152 -11.83 4.42 -16.82
C GLY A 152 -11.38 5.71 -17.49
N GLY A 153 -11.07 5.68 -18.80
CA GLY A 153 -10.68 6.88 -19.54
C GLY A 153 -11.86 7.81 -19.84
N ASN A 154 -11.55 9.08 -20.07
CA ASN A 154 -12.51 10.14 -20.35
C ASN A 154 -12.98 10.09 -21.81
N CYS A 155 -14.25 9.77 -22.04
CA CYS A 155 -14.89 9.72 -23.36
C CYS A 155 -15.87 10.87 -23.60
N THR A 156 -15.68 12.02 -22.95
CA THR A 156 -16.49 13.23 -23.15
C THR A 156 -16.61 13.57 -24.63
N GLY A 157 -17.84 13.81 -25.10
CA GLY A 157 -18.13 14.14 -26.51
C GLY A 157 -18.27 12.93 -27.44
N PHE A 158 -18.05 11.72 -26.94
CA PHE A 158 -18.11 10.47 -27.72
C PHE A 158 -19.11 9.45 -27.15
N VAL A 159 -20.08 9.93 -26.35
CA VAL A 159 -21.16 9.11 -25.79
C VAL A 159 -21.96 8.48 -26.93
N GLY A 160 -22.22 7.16 -26.85
CA GLY A 160 -22.91 6.40 -27.90
C GLY A 160 -22.03 5.96 -29.08
N THR A 161 -20.72 6.21 -29.04
CA THR A 161 -19.76 5.72 -30.04
C THR A 161 -18.93 4.54 -29.52
N GLU A 162 -18.23 3.85 -30.43
CA GLU A 162 -17.32 2.74 -30.12
C GLU A 162 -15.91 3.20 -29.69
N ILE A 163 -15.80 4.42 -29.15
CA ILE A 163 -14.52 4.98 -28.70
C ILE A 163 -13.88 4.16 -27.59
N CYS A 164 -14.67 3.47 -26.76
CA CYS A 164 -14.18 2.74 -25.61
C CYS A 164 -13.70 1.33 -26.02
N TYR A 165 -12.49 0.94 -25.60
CA TYR A 165 -11.94 -0.39 -25.83
C TYR A 165 -12.56 -1.38 -24.85
N GLN A 166 -13.20 -2.44 -25.38
CA GLN A 166 -13.88 -3.51 -24.60
C GLN A 166 -14.86 -2.98 -23.53
N SER A 167 -15.42 -1.80 -23.74
CA SER A 167 -16.26 -1.08 -22.78
C SER A 167 -17.16 -0.08 -23.50
N ILE A 168 -18.06 0.58 -22.78
CA ILE A 168 -18.98 1.57 -23.33
C ILE A 168 -18.86 2.91 -22.61
N CYS A 169 -19.07 4.00 -23.35
CA CYS A 169 -18.99 5.35 -22.79
C CYS A 169 -20.26 5.67 -21.99
N ILE A 170 -20.17 5.64 -20.66
CA ILE A 170 -21.27 5.94 -19.73
C ILE A 170 -20.86 7.13 -18.87
N GLN A 171 -21.68 8.18 -18.82
CA GLN A 171 -21.40 9.39 -18.03
C GLN A 171 -20.00 9.97 -18.33
N ASN A 172 -19.63 10.06 -19.61
CA ASN A 172 -18.33 10.54 -20.09
C ASN A 172 -17.10 9.72 -19.64
N VAL A 173 -17.29 8.49 -19.14
CA VAL A 173 -16.21 7.57 -18.77
C VAL A 173 -16.41 6.20 -19.42
N CYS A 174 -15.34 5.60 -19.93
CA CYS A 174 -15.40 4.23 -20.43
C CYS A 174 -15.61 3.25 -19.27
N ARG A 175 -16.76 2.57 -19.25
CA ARG A 175 -17.14 1.63 -18.19
C ARG A 175 -17.59 0.32 -18.80
N LEU A 176 -17.43 -0.77 -18.04
CA LEU A 176 -18.08 -2.03 -18.41
C LEU A 176 -19.60 -1.82 -18.40
N PRO A 177 -20.34 -2.40 -19.34
CA PRO A 177 -21.80 -2.37 -19.30
C PRO A 177 -22.28 -2.94 -17.96
N ALA A 178 -23.33 -2.35 -17.38
CA ALA A 178 -23.93 -2.87 -16.18
C ALA A 178 -24.34 -4.32 -16.46
N THR A 179 -23.71 -5.27 -15.77
CA THR A 179 -24.20 -6.65 -15.76
C THR A 179 -25.52 -6.60 -15.00
N GLU A 180 -26.64 -6.81 -15.69
CA GLU A 180 -27.91 -7.07 -15.03
C GLU A 180 -27.73 -8.35 -14.20
N GLY A 181 -27.68 -8.18 -12.88
CA GLY A 181 -27.47 -9.26 -11.92
C GLY A 181 -26.13 -9.15 -11.18
N ASN A 182 -26.01 -9.93 -10.11
CA ASN A 182 -24.82 -10.04 -9.25
C ASN A 182 -23.57 -10.58 -10.00
N GLY A 183 -23.16 -9.95 -11.10
CA GLY A 183 -22.18 -10.43 -12.09
C GLY A 183 -20.74 -10.53 -11.59
N PHE A 184 -20.46 -10.03 -10.38
CA PHE A 184 -19.27 -10.36 -9.60
C PHE A 184 -19.71 -10.87 -8.22
N LEU A 185 -20.36 -12.04 -8.19
CA LEU A 185 -20.28 -12.92 -7.03
C LEU A 185 -18.79 -13.23 -6.85
N ARG A 186 -18.13 -12.48 -5.96
CA ARG A 186 -16.80 -12.81 -5.44
C ARG A 186 -16.93 -14.24 -4.93
N ARG A 187 -16.42 -15.23 -5.67
CA ARG A 187 -16.11 -16.51 -5.05
C ARG A 187 -14.98 -16.19 -4.11
N GLU A 188 -15.31 -15.97 -2.84
CA GLU A 188 -14.31 -15.96 -1.77
C GLU A 188 -13.63 -17.32 -1.81
N ARG A 189 -12.51 -17.39 -2.53
CA ARG A 189 -11.62 -18.53 -2.47
C ARG A 189 -10.96 -18.44 -1.11
N ARG A 190 -11.36 -19.33 -0.21
CA ARG A 190 -10.56 -19.61 0.99
C ARG A 190 -9.30 -20.30 0.49
N TYR A 191 -8.17 -19.65 0.70
CA TYR A 191 -6.88 -20.23 0.45
C TYR A 191 -6.47 -21.01 1.70
N ASP A 192 -6.15 -22.29 1.51
CA ASP A 192 -5.60 -23.14 2.56
C ASP A 192 -4.07 -23.06 2.55
N ASN A 193 -3.45 -23.23 3.72
CA ASN A 193 -2.00 -23.18 3.92
C ASN A 193 -1.34 -21.87 3.43
N VAL A 194 -1.93 -20.73 3.80
CA VAL A 194 -1.40 -19.39 3.54
C VAL A 194 -1.18 -18.62 4.84
N VAL A 195 -0.32 -17.61 4.77
CA VAL A 195 -0.26 -16.53 5.77
C VAL A 195 -0.89 -15.28 5.18
N TRP A 196 -1.50 -14.48 6.05
CA TRP A 196 -2.16 -13.23 5.69
C TRP A 196 -1.24 -12.07 6.00
N ALA A 197 -0.98 -11.24 5.01
CA ALA A 197 -0.32 -9.94 5.18
C ALA A 197 -1.25 -8.80 4.77
N LYS A 198 -0.95 -7.59 5.22
CA LYS A 198 -1.75 -6.39 4.96
C LYS A 198 -1.06 -5.50 3.93
N THR A 199 -1.84 -4.91 3.03
CA THR A 199 -1.38 -3.86 2.11
C THR A 199 -2.50 -2.84 1.87
N LEU A 200 -2.18 -1.76 1.17
CA LEU A 200 -3.06 -0.63 0.93
C LEU A 200 -3.05 -0.23 -0.55
N MET A 201 -4.23 -0.01 -1.11
CA MET A 201 -4.44 0.56 -2.44
C MET A 201 -4.97 1.99 -2.35
N LEU A 202 -4.27 2.91 -3.01
CA LEU A 202 -4.58 4.33 -3.02
C LEU A 202 -5.23 4.76 -4.33
N THR A 203 -6.23 5.66 -4.24
CA THR A 203 -6.90 6.31 -5.38
C THR A 203 -6.75 7.83 -5.30
N GLU A 204 -7.26 8.56 -6.31
CA GLU A 204 -7.14 10.02 -6.42
C GLU A 204 -7.51 10.75 -5.12
N GLY A 205 -6.66 11.70 -4.71
CA GLY A 205 -6.86 12.47 -3.47
C GLY A 205 -6.31 11.81 -2.20
N SER A 206 -5.45 10.79 -2.33
CA SER A 206 -4.83 10.11 -1.18
C SER A 206 -5.83 9.34 -0.30
N PHE A 207 -6.98 8.99 -0.86
CA PHE A 207 -7.95 8.15 -0.19
C PHE A 207 -7.72 6.68 -0.56
N GLY A 208 -8.14 5.78 0.32
CA GLY A 208 -8.16 4.36 0.00
C GLY A 208 -9.15 4.03 -1.11
N LEU A 209 -8.75 3.18 -2.05
CA LEU A 209 -9.60 2.71 -3.14
C LEU A 209 -10.79 1.90 -2.58
N SER A 210 -12.01 2.18 -3.04
CA SER A 210 -13.24 1.56 -2.49
C SER A 210 -13.94 0.60 -3.45
N SER A 211 -13.28 0.20 -4.53
CA SER A 211 -13.90 -0.65 -5.54
C SER A 211 -13.67 -2.14 -5.28
N GLY A 212 -14.76 -2.90 -5.18
CA GLY A 212 -14.72 -4.35 -4.92
C GLY A 212 -14.26 -5.23 -6.09
N ILE A 213 -13.77 -4.64 -7.19
CA ILE A 213 -13.16 -5.34 -8.34
C ILE A 213 -11.64 -5.09 -8.41
N ALA A 214 -11.17 -4.02 -7.76
CA ALA A 214 -9.74 -3.79 -7.62
C ALA A 214 -9.12 -4.90 -6.79
N HIS A 215 -7.95 -5.36 -7.23
CA HIS A 215 -7.32 -6.55 -6.67
C HIS A 215 -5.81 -6.51 -6.79
N VAL A 216 -5.18 -7.36 -5.98
CA VAL A 216 -3.76 -7.68 -6.06
C VAL A 216 -3.63 -9.17 -6.33
N THR A 217 -2.90 -9.50 -7.38
CA THR A 217 -2.57 -10.87 -7.75
C THR A 217 -1.20 -11.22 -7.19
N VAL A 218 -1.13 -12.28 -6.40
CA VAL A 218 0.08 -12.87 -5.83
C VAL A 218 0.48 -14.07 -6.68
N LYS A 219 1.70 -14.06 -7.22
CA LYS A 219 2.25 -15.13 -8.06
C LYS A 219 3.49 -15.72 -7.41
N GLU A 220 3.51 -17.02 -7.18
CA GLU A 220 4.71 -17.72 -6.71
C GLU A 220 5.73 -17.88 -7.86
N GLU A 221 7.00 -17.48 -7.62
CA GLU A 221 8.04 -17.44 -8.66
C GLU A 221 8.76 -18.79 -8.85
N PHE A 222 8.00 -19.85 -9.19
CA PHE A 222 8.56 -21.14 -9.61
C PHE A 222 7.66 -21.85 -10.62
N ILE A 223 8.18 -22.89 -11.29
CA ILE A 223 7.46 -23.64 -12.31
C ILE A 223 6.24 -24.34 -11.68
N GLY A 224 5.04 -23.97 -12.12
CA GLY A 224 3.78 -24.48 -11.56
C GLY A 224 3.33 -23.77 -10.28
N GLY A 225 3.93 -22.61 -9.96
CA GLY A 225 3.55 -21.77 -8.82
C GLY A 225 2.09 -21.32 -8.86
N ARG A 226 1.52 -21.12 -7.67
CA ARG A 226 0.11 -20.72 -7.54
C ARG A 226 -0.08 -19.25 -7.86
N GLU A 227 -1.24 -18.94 -8.43
CA GLU A 227 -1.73 -17.58 -8.61
C GLU A 227 -2.95 -17.35 -7.70
N MET A 228 -2.82 -16.40 -6.79
CA MET A 228 -3.84 -16.08 -5.79
C MET A 228 -4.26 -14.62 -5.95
N THR A 229 -5.54 -14.30 -5.76
CA THR A 229 -6.05 -12.95 -5.98
C THR A 229 -6.74 -12.44 -4.71
N ALA A 230 -6.25 -11.31 -4.21
CA ALA A 230 -6.82 -10.58 -3.09
C ALA A 230 -7.64 -9.40 -3.60
N PHE A 231 -8.87 -9.26 -3.12
CA PHE A 231 -9.76 -8.13 -3.45
C PHE A 231 -9.88 -7.19 -2.25
N ILE A 232 -10.17 -5.92 -2.52
CA ILE A 232 -10.50 -4.93 -1.49
C ILE A 232 -11.73 -5.39 -0.69
N GLU A 233 -11.68 -5.23 0.63
CA GLU A 233 -12.79 -5.59 1.51
C GLU A 233 -13.99 -4.65 1.29
N ARG A 234 -15.19 -5.22 1.15
CA ARG A 234 -16.43 -4.49 0.84
C ARG A 234 -17.13 -3.89 2.07
N GLU A 235 -16.78 -4.37 3.26
CA GLU A 235 -17.44 -4.00 4.51
C GLU A 235 -17.07 -2.58 4.97
N PRO A 236 -17.94 -1.90 5.75
CA PRO A 236 -17.55 -0.65 6.40
C PRO A 236 -16.32 -0.91 7.27
N THR A 237 -15.22 -0.20 6.98
CA THR A 237 -13.95 -0.39 7.65
C THR A 237 -14.07 0.02 9.11
N VAL A 238 -14.05 -0.96 10.02
CA VAL A 238 -14.02 -0.76 11.46
C VAL A 238 -12.56 -0.66 11.89
N TYR A 239 -12.24 0.32 12.75
CA TYR A 239 -10.90 0.45 13.31
C TYR A 239 -10.41 -0.92 13.85
N PRO A 240 -9.20 -1.38 13.51
CA PRO A 240 -8.07 -0.64 12.90
C PRO A 240 -7.98 -0.71 11.36
N GLU A 241 -9.02 -1.19 10.68
CA GLU A 241 -9.06 -1.24 9.23
C GLU A 241 -9.45 0.12 8.63
N THR A 242 -8.98 0.38 7.41
CA THR A 242 -9.31 1.59 6.66
C THR A 242 -9.60 1.30 5.21
N ARG A 243 -10.21 2.28 4.53
CA ARG A 243 -10.56 2.14 3.11
C ARG A 243 -9.30 1.85 2.29
N GLY A 244 -9.44 1.05 1.23
CA GLY A 244 -8.33 0.64 0.38
C GLY A 244 -7.46 -0.49 0.94
N LEU A 245 -7.70 -0.92 2.18
CA LEU A 245 -6.99 -2.03 2.78
C LEU A 245 -7.41 -3.35 2.12
N LEU A 246 -6.43 -4.22 1.90
CA LEU A 246 -6.68 -5.60 1.49
C LEU A 246 -5.70 -6.56 2.18
N TYR A 247 -6.11 -7.83 2.25
CA TYR A 247 -5.32 -8.91 2.83
C TYR A 247 -4.74 -9.80 1.75
N LEU A 248 -3.41 -9.85 1.66
CA LEU A 248 -2.66 -10.68 0.73
C LEU A 248 -2.57 -12.11 1.27
N PRO A 249 -3.07 -13.13 0.55
CA PRO A 249 -2.74 -14.51 0.82
C PRO A 249 -1.32 -14.77 0.29
N LEU A 250 -0.40 -15.06 1.17
CA LEU A 250 0.99 -15.35 0.87
C LEU A 250 1.29 -16.82 1.17
N PRO A 251 2.23 -17.47 0.45
CA PRO A 251 2.63 -18.83 0.75
C PRO A 251 3.10 -18.95 2.19
N ASN A 252 2.69 -20.01 2.86
CA ASN A 252 3.09 -20.27 4.24
C ASN A 252 4.59 -20.65 4.29
N PRO A 253 5.45 -19.87 4.96
CA PRO A 253 6.87 -20.19 5.09
C PRO A 253 7.13 -21.23 6.19
N SER A 254 6.44 -22.38 6.13
CA SER A 254 6.50 -23.43 7.16
C SER A 254 7.82 -24.19 7.16
N GLU A 255 8.53 -24.25 6.03
CA GLU A 255 9.80 -24.95 5.92
C GLU A 255 10.96 -24.06 6.40
N PRO A 256 11.74 -24.51 7.41
CA PRO A 256 12.92 -23.78 7.84
C PRO A 256 13.96 -23.77 6.71
N ASN A 257 14.46 -22.58 6.38
CA ASN A 257 15.48 -22.29 5.36
C ASN A 257 15.01 -22.26 3.89
N ALA A 258 13.74 -22.52 3.59
CA ALA A 258 13.20 -22.32 2.25
C ALA A 258 13.00 -20.82 1.93
N ASP A 259 13.21 -20.45 0.67
CA ASP A 259 12.92 -19.12 0.13
C ASP A 259 11.61 -19.17 -0.64
N PHE A 260 10.61 -18.41 -0.18
CA PHE A 260 9.33 -18.29 -0.87
C PHE A 260 9.28 -16.94 -1.57
N ASN A 261 9.65 -16.95 -2.85
CA ASN A 261 9.65 -15.77 -3.71
C ASN A 261 8.26 -15.59 -4.31
N VAL A 262 7.71 -14.39 -4.16
CA VAL A 262 6.42 -14.02 -4.76
C VAL A 262 6.51 -12.67 -5.45
N SER A 263 5.84 -12.55 -6.59
CA SER A 263 5.58 -11.29 -7.26
C SER A 263 4.12 -10.85 -7.05
N LEU A 264 3.91 -9.54 -6.93
CA LEU A 264 2.60 -8.93 -6.75
C LEU A 264 2.26 -8.06 -7.95
N GLU A 265 1.03 -8.15 -8.44
CA GLU A 265 0.51 -7.32 -9.51
C GLU A 265 -0.82 -6.70 -9.07
N ALA A 266 -0.83 -5.38 -8.89
CA ALA A 266 -2.02 -4.67 -8.44
C ALA A 266 -2.73 -4.02 -9.62
N SER A 267 -4.05 -4.22 -9.69
CA SER A 267 -4.92 -3.66 -10.71
C SER A 267 -6.10 -2.94 -10.07
N ASP A 268 -6.37 -1.72 -10.54
CA ASP A 268 -7.56 -0.98 -10.12
C ASP A 268 -8.85 -1.57 -10.73
N HIS A 269 -9.99 -0.96 -10.46
CA HIS A 269 -11.28 -1.43 -10.98
C HIS A 269 -11.50 -1.22 -12.47
N TYR A 270 -10.56 -0.56 -13.14
CA TYR A 270 -10.51 -0.44 -14.58
C TYR A 270 -9.50 -1.42 -15.20
N GLY A 271 -8.81 -2.23 -14.39
CA GLY A 271 -7.75 -3.14 -14.85
C GLY A 271 -6.44 -2.42 -15.17
N ARG A 272 -6.25 -1.20 -14.66
CA ARG A 272 -5.00 -0.45 -14.84
C ARG A 272 -4.02 -0.87 -13.76
N TYR A 273 -2.76 -1.03 -14.17
CA TYR A 273 -1.66 -1.29 -13.25
C TYR A 273 -1.52 -0.18 -12.20
N CYS A 274 -1.39 -0.57 -10.94
CA CYS A 274 -1.11 0.34 -9.85
C CYS A 274 0.39 0.33 -9.54
N GLN A 275 0.99 1.53 -9.48
CA GLN A 275 2.41 1.69 -9.18
C GLN A 275 2.73 1.24 -7.75
N THR A 276 3.65 0.30 -7.61
CA THR A 276 4.11 -0.20 -6.31
C THR A 276 5.11 0.76 -5.65
N TYR A 277 4.91 0.97 -4.36
CA TYR A 277 5.82 1.66 -3.45
C TYR A 277 6.18 0.75 -2.28
N CYS A 278 7.48 0.63 -1.99
CA CYS A 278 7.98 -0.14 -0.85
C CYS A 278 8.56 0.80 0.20
N LEU A 279 8.34 0.47 1.47
CA LEU A 279 8.93 1.18 2.59
C LEU A 279 10.41 0.78 2.73
N ASN A 280 11.31 1.75 2.62
CA ASN A 280 12.69 1.56 3.02
C ASN A 280 12.80 1.75 4.53
N SER A 281 12.95 0.65 5.29
CA SER A 281 12.98 0.65 6.76
C SER A 281 14.12 1.49 7.36
N THR A 282 15.23 1.65 6.64
CA THR A 282 16.39 2.44 7.11
C THR A 282 16.15 3.94 7.01
N THR A 283 15.51 4.38 5.92
CA THR A 283 15.26 5.81 5.66
C THR A 283 13.85 6.25 6.03
N ASP A 284 12.98 5.29 6.36
CA ASP A 284 11.57 5.47 6.69
C ASP A 284 10.80 6.24 5.59
N LYS A 285 11.10 5.87 4.34
CA LYS A 285 10.57 6.49 3.12
C LYS A 285 10.09 5.47 2.11
N TYR A 286 8.97 5.77 1.48
CA TYR A 286 8.43 5.03 0.35
C TYR A 286 9.12 5.40 -0.95
N GLN A 287 9.51 4.39 -1.70
CA GLN A 287 10.12 4.53 -3.02
C GLN A 287 9.47 3.56 -4.00
N VAL A 288 9.48 3.94 -5.28
CA VAL A 288 9.09 3.03 -6.35
C VAL A 288 10.02 1.81 -6.32
N CYS A 289 9.43 0.63 -6.29
CA CYS A 289 10.13 -0.65 -6.17
C CYS A 289 9.51 -1.70 -7.11
N THR A 290 10.25 -2.79 -7.32
CA THR A 290 9.68 -4.01 -7.87
C THR A 290 8.78 -4.68 -6.82
N PRO A 291 7.56 -5.10 -7.19
CA PRO A 291 6.63 -5.74 -6.26
C PRO A 291 7.01 -7.20 -6.00
N GLN A 292 8.21 -7.45 -5.49
CA GLN A 292 8.68 -8.79 -5.13
C GLN A 292 8.87 -8.89 -3.62
N LEU A 293 8.45 -10.02 -3.06
CA LEU A 293 8.66 -10.36 -1.66
C LEU A 293 9.39 -11.69 -1.56
N VAL A 294 10.26 -11.77 -0.56
CA VAL A 294 10.92 -13.01 -0.14
C VAL A 294 10.43 -13.31 1.28
N LEU A 295 9.72 -14.42 1.46
CA LEU A 295 9.16 -14.84 2.73
C LEU A 295 9.99 -15.98 3.33
N ARG A 296 10.33 -15.85 4.61
CA ARG A 296 11.03 -16.86 5.41
C ARG A 296 10.45 -16.92 6.82
N SER A 297 10.68 -18.03 7.52
CA SER A 297 10.35 -18.16 8.94
C SER A 297 11.41 -17.55 9.87
N THR A 298 12.65 -17.35 9.40
CA THR A 298 13.77 -16.87 10.22
C THR A 298 14.58 -15.78 9.52
N LEU A 299 15.24 -14.93 10.33
CA LEU A 299 16.07 -13.80 9.86
C LEU A 299 17.53 -14.19 9.54
N ASN A 300 17.98 -15.40 9.90
CA ASN A 300 19.40 -15.68 10.12
C ASN A 300 20.16 -16.16 8.86
N SER A 301 19.90 -15.53 7.71
CA SER A 301 20.45 -15.95 6.41
C SER A 301 21.20 -14.82 5.69
N HIS A 302 22.05 -15.16 4.73
CA HIS A 302 22.75 -14.20 3.87
C HIS A 302 21.82 -13.43 2.89
N VAL A 303 20.54 -13.80 2.80
CA VAL A 303 19.53 -13.18 1.93
C VAL A 303 18.55 -12.37 2.78
N LEU A 304 18.29 -11.12 2.40
CA LEU A 304 17.39 -10.22 3.11
C LEU A 304 15.93 -10.68 2.93
N THR A 305 15.27 -11.09 4.01
CA THR A 305 13.81 -11.32 4.03
C THR A 305 13.07 -9.98 3.94
N SER A 306 11.88 -9.99 3.37
CA SER A 306 11.04 -8.79 3.34
C SER A 306 10.50 -8.46 4.74
N ASN A 307 10.58 -7.19 5.13
CA ASN A 307 10.12 -6.74 6.45
C ASN A 307 8.59 -6.51 6.47
N ILE A 308 7.84 -7.58 6.22
CA ILE A 308 6.37 -7.56 6.16
C ILE A 308 5.78 -8.30 7.36
N SER A 309 4.76 -7.70 7.97
CA SER A 309 3.97 -8.33 9.03
C SER A 309 3.00 -9.35 8.41
N PHE A 310 2.99 -10.59 8.93
CA PHE A 310 2.05 -11.62 8.49
C PHE A 310 1.61 -12.55 9.61
N THR A 311 0.48 -13.22 9.45
CA THR A 311 -0.07 -14.15 10.44
C THR A 311 -0.82 -15.31 9.79
N HIS A 312 -0.80 -16.48 10.43
CA HIS A 312 -1.62 -17.63 10.01
C HIS A 312 -3.09 -17.48 10.42
N GLN A 313 -3.39 -16.59 11.38
CA GLN A 313 -4.72 -16.46 11.94
C GLN A 313 -5.53 -15.36 11.27
N LEU A 314 -6.70 -15.73 10.75
CA LEU A 314 -7.61 -14.78 10.11
C LEU A 314 -8.09 -13.68 11.06
N SER A 315 -8.26 -13.95 12.36
CA SER A 315 -8.67 -12.95 13.35
C SER A 315 -7.57 -11.96 13.71
N ALA A 316 -6.30 -12.37 13.61
CA ALA A 316 -5.14 -11.55 13.96
C ALA A 316 -4.79 -10.56 12.84
N ARG A 317 -5.16 -10.85 11.59
CA ARG A 317 -4.74 -10.09 10.40
C ARG A 317 -5.06 -8.59 10.48
N LYS A 318 -6.15 -8.22 11.17
CA LYS A 318 -6.55 -6.81 11.35
C LYS A 318 -5.59 -6.01 12.23
N PHE A 319 -4.89 -6.67 13.16
CA PHE A 319 -3.93 -6.06 14.08
C PHE A 319 -2.49 -6.04 13.58
N LEU A 320 -2.24 -6.56 12.38
CA LEU A 320 -0.94 -6.40 11.73
C LEU A 320 -0.62 -4.92 11.55
N ASP A 321 0.66 -4.60 11.72
CA ASP A 321 1.20 -3.24 11.67
C ASP A 321 0.69 -2.35 12.82
N MET A 322 0.43 -2.92 13.99
CA MET A 322 0.06 -2.19 15.20
C MET A 322 0.94 -2.54 16.39
N ASP A 323 1.18 -1.56 17.25
CA ASP A 323 1.77 -1.77 18.57
C ASP A 323 0.66 -1.84 19.63
N LEU A 324 0.25 -3.06 20.00
CA LEU A 324 -0.72 -3.31 21.08
C LEU A 324 -0.02 -3.49 22.44
N SER A 325 1.31 -3.32 22.50
CA SER A 325 2.07 -3.35 23.75
C SER A 325 2.01 -2.03 24.50
N VAL A 326 1.56 -0.96 23.86
CA VAL A 326 1.44 0.39 24.46
C VAL A 326 0.01 0.73 24.84
N HIS A 327 -0.15 1.82 25.60
CA HIS A 327 -1.45 2.32 26.04
C HIS A 327 -2.41 2.59 24.85
N PRO A 328 -3.73 2.32 24.95
CA PRO A 328 -4.69 2.48 23.85
C PRO A 328 -4.69 3.83 23.15
N LYS A 329 -4.50 4.92 23.90
CA LYS A 329 -4.39 6.29 23.36
C LYS A 329 -3.19 6.47 22.40
N LEU A 330 -2.20 5.59 22.48
CA LEU A 330 -1.00 5.58 21.64
C LEU A 330 -1.08 4.58 20.49
N TRP A 331 -2.15 3.77 20.39
CA TRP A 331 -2.31 2.85 19.28
C TRP A 331 -2.39 3.60 17.95
N LYS A 332 -1.58 3.16 17.00
CA LYS A 332 -1.54 3.69 15.64
C LYS A 332 -1.46 2.54 14.66
N VAL A 333 -2.10 2.72 13.52
CA VAL A 333 -1.94 1.82 12.39
C VAL A 333 -0.69 2.26 11.62
N HIS A 334 0.34 1.44 11.62
CA HIS A 334 1.53 1.68 10.83
C HIS A 334 1.27 1.38 9.35
N SER A 335 2.02 2.06 8.50
CA SER A 335 1.97 1.86 7.06
C SER A 335 2.51 0.48 6.69
N PRO A 336 1.81 -0.30 5.85
CA PRO A 336 2.29 -1.61 5.44
C PRO A 336 3.54 -1.49 4.57
N PHE A 337 4.39 -2.52 4.57
CA PHE A 337 5.65 -2.52 3.84
C PHE A 337 5.50 -2.21 2.34
N ILE A 338 4.41 -2.70 1.71
CA ILE A 338 4.06 -2.40 0.31
C ILE A 338 2.74 -1.64 0.26
N VAL A 339 2.70 -0.60 -0.58
CA VAL A 339 1.51 0.19 -0.92
C VAL A 339 1.40 0.30 -2.44
N PHE A 340 0.19 0.21 -2.98
CA PHE A 340 -0.09 0.34 -4.40
C PHE A 340 -0.81 1.64 -4.69
N ASN A 341 -0.23 2.46 -5.57
CA ASN A 341 -0.83 3.71 -6.03
C ASN A 341 -1.49 3.51 -7.39
N CYS A 342 -2.82 3.58 -7.44
CA CYS A 342 -3.59 3.43 -8.67
C CYS A 342 -3.89 4.77 -9.38
N GLN A 343 -3.24 5.85 -8.98
CA GLN A 343 -3.34 7.16 -9.65
C GLN A 343 -2.39 7.24 -10.85
N THR A 344 -2.72 8.11 -11.81
CA THR A 344 -1.82 8.45 -12.93
C THR A 344 -0.64 9.31 -12.51
N LYS A 345 -0.75 10.01 -11.36
CA LYS A 345 0.31 10.86 -10.81
C LYS A 345 1.14 10.09 -9.80
N LEU A 346 2.45 10.26 -9.87
CA LEU A 346 3.36 9.78 -8.85
C LEU A 346 3.12 10.54 -7.54
N ILE A 347 2.98 9.78 -6.47
CA ILE A 347 2.83 10.31 -5.11
C ILE A 347 4.22 10.36 -4.47
N ASN A 348 4.47 11.38 -3.64
CA ASN A 348 5.71 11.47 -2.86
C ASN A 348 5.65 10.61 -1.59
N SER A 349 6.80 10.26 -1.02
CA SER A 349 6.86 9.42 0.18
C SER A 349 6.10 9.98 1.39
N ALA A 350 6.06 11.31 1.55
CA ALA A 350 5.42 11.94 2.69
C ALA A 350 3.91 11.72 2.66
N MET A 351 3.30 11.87 1.49
CA MET A 351 1.87 11.65 1.27
C MET A 351 1.47 10.19 1.56
N VAL A 352 2.24 9.19 1.12
CA VAL A 352 1.93 7.77 1.39
C VAL A 352 1.89 7.48 2.90
N LYS A 353 2.85 8.04 3.63
CA LYS A 353 2.98 7.90 5.08
C LYS A 353 1.87 8.63 5.83
N GLU A 354 1.53 9.84 5.40
CA GLU A 354 0.46 10.65 6.01
C GLU A 354 -0.92 9.96 5.97
N ILE A 355 -1.21 9.18 4.93
CA ILE A 355 -2.50 8.47 4.77
C ILE A 355 -2.68 7.37 5.81
N THR A 356 -1.58 6.73 6.19
CA THR A 356 -1.58 5.54 7.04
C THR A 356 -1.36 5.89 8.51
N GLU A 357 -0.46 6.82 8.80
CA GLU A 357 -0.13 7.20 10.19
C GLU A 357 -1.19 8.09 10.88
N ARG A 358 -2.18 8.58 10.14
CA ARG A 358 -3.30 9.37 10.68
C ARG A 358 -4.33 8.56 11.48
N ILE A 359 -4.27 7.23 11.42
CA ILE A 359 -5.34 6.37 11.91
C ILE A 359 -5.07 6.02 13.37
N SER A 360 -5.71 6.78 14.26
CA SER A 360 -5.78 6.51 15.70
C SER A 360 -7.14 5.94 16.08
N PRO A 361 -7.25 5.21 17.21
CA PRO A 361 -8.54 4.70 17.66
C PRO A 361 -9.51 5.87 17.88
N PRO A 362 -10.74 5.80 17.35
CA PRO A 362 -11.75 6.80 17.64
C PRO A 362 -12.02 6.88 19.14
N ILE A 363 -11.85 8.07 19.73
CA ILE A 363 -12.03 8.31 21.17
C ILE A 363 -13.42 7.87 21.65
N GLU A 364 -14.43 8.01 20.80
CA GLU A 364 -15.82 7.60 21.08
C GLU A 364 -15.93 6.11 21.43
N HIS A 365 -15.19 5.23 20.75
CA HIS A 365 -15.16 3.79 21.06
C HIS A 365 -14.50 3.51 22.41
N LEU A 366 -13.56 4.35 22.84
CA LEU A 366 -12.91 4.23 24.14
C LEU A 366 -13.82 4.68 25.28
N ILE A 367 -14.82 5.53 25.02
CA ILE A 367 -15.74 6.09 26.02
C ILE A 367 -17.08 5.34 26.05
N ALA A 368 -17.46 4.65 24.98
CA ALA A 368 -18.76 3.99 24.87
C ALA A 368 -18.95 2.80 25.82
N THR A 369 -17.87 2.15 26.27
CA THR A 369 -17.96 0.98 27.15
C THR A 369 -17.75 1.36 28.62
N PRO A 370 -18.58 0.87 29.56
CA PRO A 370 -18.39 1.18 30.98
C PRO A 370 -17.16 0.47 31.61
N HIS A 371 -16.61 -0.52 30.91
CA HIS A 371 -15.53 -1.37 31.43
C HIS A 371 -14.41 -1.54 30.40
N VAL A 372 -13.23 -1.86 30.92
CA VAL A 372 -12.02 -2.25 30.17
C VAL A 372 -11.53 -3.61 30.64
N TRP A 373 -10.69 -4.24 29.83
CA TRP A 373 -9.96 -5.43 30.21
C TRP A 373 -8.46 -5.17 30.20
N PHE A 374 -7.77 -5.62 31.24
CA PHE A 374 -6.31 -5.51 31.39
C PHE A 374 -5.72 -6.89 31.70
N ARG A 375 -4.39 -6.97 31.72
CA ARG A 375 -3.65 -8.24 31.83
C ARG A 375 -3.04 -8.40 33.20
N VAL A 376 -3.00 -9.64 33.70
CA VAL A 376 -2.27 -10.03 34.91
C VAL A 376 -1.55 -11.33 34.63
N GLY A 377 -0.27 -11.40 34.96
CA GLY A 377 0.50 -12.63 34.89
C GLY A 377 0.11 -13.60 36.01
N LEU A 378 0.15 -14.89 35.74
CA LEU A 378 -0.04 -15.95 36.72
C LEU A 378 1.08 -16.97 36.56
N ILE A 379 1.85 -17.12 37.62
CA ILE A 379 2.86 -18.15 37.77
C ILE A 379 2.38 -19.04 38.90
N ILE A 380 2.27 -20.34 38.63
CA ILE A 380 1.88 -21.34 39.62
C ILE A 380 3.09 -22.22 39.94
N LYS A 381 3.50 -22.26 41.20
CA LYS A 381 4.54 -23.16 41.69
C LYS A 381 3.95 -24.57 41.85
N SER A 382 4.53 -25.54 41.15
CA SER A 382 4.21 -26.95 41.39
C SER A 382 4.73 -27.35 42.79
N GLY A 383 3.82 -27.56 43.74
CA GLY A 383 4.14 -28.02 45.08
C GLY A 383 4.38 -29.54 45.13
N SER A 384 5.20 -29.98 46.08
CA SER A 384 5.49 -31.41 46.37
C SER A 384 4.35 -32.14 47.10
N SER A 385 3.16 -31.54 47.22
CA SER A 385 2.01 -32.07 47.94
C SER A 385 0.94 -32.55 46.97
N SER A 386 0.45 -33.77 47.18
CA SER A 386 -0.57 -34.49 46.41
C SER A 386 -2.00 -33.90 46.49
N GLN A 387 -2.14 -32.60 46.77
CA GLN A 387 -3.42 -31.90 46.62
C GLN A 387 -3.45 -31.26 45.23
N LEU A 388 -4.03 -31.97 44.27
CA LEU A 388 -4.47 -31.42 43.00
C LEU A 388 -5.47 -30.30 43.31
N ILE A 389 -5.02 -29.04 43.27
CA ILE A 389 -5.94 -27.90 43.26
C ILE A 389 -6.65 -27.97 41.92
N ASP A 390 -7.96 -28.21 41.94
CA ASP A 390 -8.78 -28.15 40.74
C ASP A 390 -8.85 -26.70 40.27
N TYR A 391 -8.22 -26.40 39.14
CA TYR A 391 -8.21 -25.07 38.54
C TYR A 391 -9.61 -24.61 38.12
N ASP A 392 -10.55 -25.55 37.92
CA ASP A 392 -11.93 -25.22 37.58
C ASP A 392 -12.72 -24.66 38.78
N GLU A 393 -12.23 -24.84 40.02
CA GLU A 393 -12.83 -24.28 41.23
C GLU A 393 -12.25 -22.92 41.63
N LEU A 394 -11.30 -22.35 40.88
CA LEU A 394 -10.67 -21.08 41.21
C LEU A 394 -11.34 -19.89 40.52
N GLU A 395 -11.51 -18.80 41.26
CA GLU A 395 -11.98 -17.50 40.77
C GLU A 395 -10.91 -16.43 40.98
N VAL A 396 -10.78 -15.52 40.00
CA VAL A 396 -9.90 -14.36 40.08
C VAL A 396 -10.76 -13.13 40.31
N GLU A 397 -10.40 -12.34 41.30
CA GLU A 397 -11.10 -11.12 41.72
C GLU A 397 -10.24 -9.88 41.45
N ALA A 398 -10.88 -8.82 40.93
CA ALA A 398 -10.34 -7.48 40.85
C ALA A 398 -11.27 -6.55 41.63
N GLU A 399 -10.80 -6.05 42.76
CA GLU A 399 -11.52 -5.17 43.69
C GLU A 399 -11.06 -3.72 43.48
N GLU A 400 -11.96 -2.81 43.13
CA GLU A 400 -11.61 -1.39 42.97
C GLU A 400 -11.48 -0.70 44.34
N ILE A 401 -10.31 -0.10 44.59
CA ILE A 401 -9.99 0.60 45.84
C ILE A 401 -10.02 2.10 45.58
N GLY A 402 -10.87 2.80 46.35
CA GLY A 402 -11.02 4.25 46.27
C GLY A 402 -12.08 4.66 45.25
N GLY A 403 -12.81 5.75 45.54
CA GLY A 403 -13.86 6.26 44.65
C GLY A 403 -15.31 6.15 45.14
N GLY A 404 -15.56 5.81 46.42
CA GLY A 404 -16.90 5.85 47.03
C GLY A 404 -17.88 4.76 46.57
N HIS A 405 -17.50 3.92 45.61
CA HIS A 405 -18.23 2.74 45.17
C HIS A 405 -17.39 1.48 45.42
N PHE A 406 -18.05 0.42 45.90
CA PHE A 406 -17.43 -0.88 46.17
C PHE A 406 -17.84 -1.85 45.04
N GLU A 407 -17.01 -1.95 44.01
CA GLU A 407 -17.22 -2.90 42.91
C GLU A 407 -16.13 -3.97 42.93
N ILE A 408 -16.56 -5.23 42.96
CA ILE A 408 -15.69 -6.41 42.84
C ILE A 408 -16.08 -7.14 41.56
N TYR A 409 -15.12 -7.30 40.67
CA TYR A 409 -15.26 -8.11 39.47
C TYR A 409 -14.63 -9.49 39.73
N SER A 410 -15.44 -10.55 39.73
CA SER A 410 -14.93 -11.93 39.79
C SER A 410 -15.27 -12.72 38.53
N THR A 411 -14.35 -13.60 38.14
CA THR A 411 -14.55 -14.55 37.03
C THR A 411 -13.78 -15.83 37.30
N SER A 412 -14.27 -16.97 36.78
CA SER A 412 -13.54 -18.24 36.85
C SER A 412 -12.17 -18.11 36.19
N LEU A 413 -11.14 -18.70 36.80
CA LEU A 413 -9.77 -18.69 36.29
C LEU A 413 -9.69 -19.20 34.85
N ARG A 414 -10.45 -20.24 34.51
CA ARG A 414 -10.54 -20.80 33.16
C ARG A 414 -11.00 -19.80 32.10
N ARG A 415 -11.96 -18.92 32.43
CA ARG A 415 -12.45 -17.87 31.52
C ARG A 415 -11.52 -16.67 31.42
N ALA A 416 -10.76 -16.38 32.49
CA ALA A 416 -9.81 -15.29 32.50
C ALA A 416 -8.54 -15.61 31.67
N ARG A 417 -8.15 -16.87 31.56
CA ARG A 417 -6.91 -17.26 30.86
C ARG A 417 -6.93 -16.88 29.38
N SER A 418 -5.78 -16.41 28.90
CA SER A 418 -5.53 -16.21 27.48
C SER A 418 -5.50 -17.55 26.75
N VAL A 419 -5.99 -17.54 25.52
CA VAL A 419 -5.98 -18.70 24.62
C VAL A 419 -4.56 -19.02 24.15
N PHE A 420 -3.67 -18.03 24.11
CA PHE A 420 -2.29 -18.17 23.62
C PHE A 420 -1.28 -18.49 24.72
N ASP A 421 -1.48 -17.93 25.91
CA ASP A 421 -0.58 -18.10 27.04
C ASP A 421 -1.39 -18.31 28.32
N GLN A 422 -1.38 -19.53 28.85
CA GLN A 422 -2.13 -19.88 30.05
C GLN A 422 -1.64 -19.16 31.31
N GLY A 423 -0.44 -18.56 31.26
CA GLY A 423 0.12 -17.70 32.29
C GLY A 423 -0.38 -16.25 32.23
N ILE A 424 -1.21 -15.87 31.24
CA ILE A 424 -1.80 -14.53 31.16
C ILE A 424 -3.29 -14.61 31.46
N LEU A 425 -3.75 -13.77 32.38
CA LEU A 425 -5.14 -13.59 32.75
C LEU A 425 -5.65 -12.24 32.28
N PHE A 426 -6.89 -12.21 31.83
CA PHE A 426 -7.59 -11.00 31.52
C PHE A 426 -8.66 -10.70 32.56
N LEU A 427 -8.55 -9.53 33.18
CA LEU A 427 -9.44 -9.07 34.23
C LEU A 427 -10.18 -7.82 33.80
N ARG A 428 -11.41 -7.68 34.30
CA ARG A 428 -12.28 -6.55 34.03
C ARG A 428 -12.06 -5.46 35.07
N ALA A 429 -12.13 -4.21 34.62
CA ALA A 429 -12.05 -3.02 35.45
C ALA A 429 -13.03 -1.95 34.96
N SER A 430 -13.34 -0.99 35.83
CA SER A 430 -14.01 0.26 35.44
C SER A 430 -13.20 0.98 34.38
N ASN A 431 -13.87 1.55 33.38
CA ASN A 431 -13.19 2.23 32.28
C ASN A 431 -12.55 3.56 32.75
N PRO A 432 -11.20 3.70 32.72
CA PRO A 432 -10.53 4.91 33.16
C PRO A 432 -10.92 6.16 32.36
N PHE A 433 -11.33 6.01 31.09
CA PHE A 433 -11.75 7.14 30.25
C PHE A 433 -13.04 7.82 30.73
N LEU A 434 -13.85 7.12 31.54
CA LEU A 434 -15.09 7.68 32.12
C LEU A 434 -14.86 8.39 33.45
N GLN A 435 -13.71 8.21 34.09
CA GLN A 435 -13.49 8.59 35.49
C GLN A 435 -13.08 10.06 35.71
N LYS A 436 -13.33 10.96 34.75
CA LYS A 436 -13.05 12.41 34.83
C LYS A 436 -11.65 12.75 35.40
N GLY A 437 -10.63 11.99 35.02
CA GLY A 437 -9.24 12.20 35.45
C GLY A 437 -8.86 11.54 36.78
N ARG A 438 -9.73 10.73 37.38
CA ARG A 438 -9.38 9.84 38.50
C ARG A 438 -8.69 8.57 37.98
N GLU A 439 -7.74 8.06 38.75
CA GLU A 439 -7.14 6.73 38.50
C GLU A 439 -8.05 5.62 39.03
N VAL A 440 -8.09 4.50 38.31
CA VAL A 440 -8.77 3.27 38.73
C VAL A 440 -7.72 2.37 39.36
N THR A 441 -7.77 2.21 40.69
CA THR A 441 -6.82 1.35 41.43
C THR A 441 -7.50 0.03 41.77
N LEU A 442 -6.92 -1.08 41.35
CA LEU A 442 -7.52 -2.41 41.48
C LEU A 442 -6.63 -3.31 42.33
N LYS A 443 -7.18 -3.95 43.36
CA LYS A 443 -6.53 -5.03 44.09
C LYS A 443 -6.92 -6.36 43.51
N VAL A 444 -5.92 -7.12 43.06
CA VAL A 444 -6.11 -8.41 42.40
C VAL A 444 -5.88 -9.56 43.38
N GLY A 445 -6.73 -10.58 43.32
CA GLY A 445 -6.64 -11.78 44.15
C GLY A 445 -7.16 -13.03 43.47
N ILE A 446 -6.81 -14.20 44.03
CA ILE A 446 -7.37 -15.50 43.63
C ILE A 446 -8.07 -16.11 44.83
N ARG A 447 -9.28 -16.63 44.63
CA ARG A 447 -10.13 -17.22 45.65
C ARG A 447 -10.61 -18.60 45.20
N LYS A 448 -10.88 -19.50 46.16
CA LYS A 448 -11.66 -20.71 45.88
C LYS A 448 -13.15 -20.36 45.69
N GLY A 449 -13.80 -20.95 44.69
CA GLY A 449 -15.17 -20.67 44.28
C GLY A 449 -16.19 -20.79 45.42
N GLY A 450 -17.33 -20.09 45.29
CA GLY A 450 -18.40 -20.10 46.30
C GLY A 450 -18.11 -19.24 47.54
N GLY A 451 -17.21 -18.26 47.45
CA GLY A 451 -16.87 -17.35 48.55
C GLY A 451 -15.81 -17.91 49.53
N GLY A 452 -15.04 -18.92 49.10
CA GLY A 452 -14.02 -19.57 49.92
C GLY A 452 -12.80 -18.70 50.27
N GLN A 453 -11.79 -19.32 50.87
CA GLN A 453 -10.57 -18.64 51.34
C GLN A 453 -9.73 -18.09 50.17
N ARG A 454 -9.17 -16.88 50.33
CA ARG A 454 -8.22 -16.26 49.39
C ARG A 454 -6.90 -17.03 49.40
N ILE A 455 -6.41 -17.39 48.22
CA ILE A 455 -5.12 -18.05 48.06
C ILE A 455 -4.02 -17.01 48.32
N LYS A 456 -3.01 -17.43 49.10
CA LYS A 456 -1.84 -16.59 49.35
C LYS A 456 -0.94 -16.63 48.11
N CYS A 457 -0.92 -15.52 47.37
CA CYS A 457 -0.03 -15.32 46.23
C CYS A 457 0.83 -14.09 46.49
N ASP A 458 2.11 -14.19 46.13
CA ASP A 458 3.01 -13.04 46.13
C ASP A 458 2.80 -12.22 44.83
N ALA A 459 2.99 -10.90 44.89
CA ALA A 459 2.90 -10.03 43.73
C ALA A 459 4.29 -9.63 43.25
N LEU A 460 4.58 -9.91 41.98
CA LEU A 460 5.76 -9.45 41.27
C LEU A 460 5.35 -8.29 40.35
N CYS A 461 5.93 -7.11 40.53
CA CYS A 461 5.69 -5.98 39.65
C CYS A 461 6.92 -5.67 38.81
N ASP A 462 6.71 -5.52 37.50
CA ASP A 462 7.75 -5.05 36.60
C ASP A 462 7.71 -3.52 36.48
N ARG A 463 8.59 -2.83 37.20
CA ARG A 463 8.81 -1.37 37.07
C ARG A 463 9.87 -1.02 36.02
N SER A 464 10.42 -2.00 35.29
CA SER A 464 11.53 -1.77 34.34
C SER A 464 11.06 -1.21 32.99
N GLN A 465 10.34 -0.09 33.03
CA GLN A 465 10.12 0.75 31.84
C GLN A 465 11.21 1.83 31.66
N VAL A 466 12.38 1.70 32.30
CA VAL A 466 13.54 2.56 32.02
C VAL A 466 14.85 1.75 32.12
N ASN A 467 15.55 1.59 30.99
CA ASN A 467 16.91 1.03 30.78
C ASN A 467 17.06 -0.48 30.56
N PHE A 468 16.96 -0.87 29.28
CA PHE A 468 17.34 -2.18 28.72
C PHE A 468 18.85 -2.50 28.71
N LEU A 469 19.67 -1.90 29.58
CA LEU A 469 21.14 -2.00 29.51
C LEU A 469 21.84 -2.53 30.77
N THR A 470 21.13 -3.18 31.70
CA THR A 470 21.78 -3.93 32.79
C THR A 470 21.03 -5.20 33.16
N SER A 471 21.68 -6.36 32.98
CA SER A 471 21.21 -7.70 33.32
C SER A 471 21.18 -7.98 34.83
N LYS A 472 20.36 -7.24 35.57
CA LYS A 472 20.01 -7.58 36.96
C LYS A 472 18.51 -7.54 37.13
N THR A 473 17.89 -8.72 37.00
CA THR A 473 16.49 -8.99 37.36
C THR A 473 16.35 -8.98 38.89
N THR A 474 16.26 -7.79 39.49
CA THR A 474 15.72 -7.70 40.85
C THR A 474 14.22 -7.96 40.78
N THR A 475 13.78 -9.14 41.21
CA THR A 475 12.34 -9.42 41.43
C THR A 475 11.80 -8.44 42.46
N ASN A 476 11.08 -7.43 41.98
CA ASN A 476 10.48 -6.40 42.84
C ASN A 476 9.12 -6.89 43.33
N TYR A 477 9.09 -7.38 44.57
CA TYR A 477 7.82 -7.63 45.25
C TYR A 477 7.09 -6.30 45.46
N CYS A 478 5.79 -6.30 45.23
CA CYS A 478 4.94 -5.11 45.30
C CYS A 478 3.60 -5.42 45.99
N ASP A 479 2.79 -4.39 46.16
CA ASP A 479 1.39 -4.57 46.55
C ASP A 479 0.61 -5.24 45.42
N LEU A 480 -0.43 -6.01 45.76
CA LEU A 480 -1.34 -6.69 44.82
C LEU A 480 -2.25 -5.72 44.06
N THR A 481 -1.76 -4.52 43.72
CA THR A 481 -2.54 -3.43 43.14
C THR A 481 -2.04 -3.05 41.77
N VAL A 482 -2.96 -2.75 40.85
CA VAL A 482 -2.68 -2.18 39.51
C VAL A 482 -3.43 -0.88 39.36
N ARG A 483 -2.77 0.15 38.84
CA ARG A 483 -3.37 1.44 38.53
C ARG A 483 -3.57 1.61 37.04
N LEU A 484 -4.82 1.85 36.64
CA LEU A 484 -5.19 2.17 35.27
C LEU A 484 -5.63 3.63 35.17
N ASN A 485 -5.16 4.33 34.15
CA ASN A 485 -5.46 5.75 33.94
C ASN A 485 -5.79 6.03 32.47
N ALA A 486 -6.55 7.09 32.20
CA ALA A 486 -6.80 7.56 30.85
C ALA A 486 -5.54 8.16 30.18
N GLU A 487 -4.62 8.69 30.99
CA GLU A 487 -3.35 9.23 30.52
C GLU A 487 -2.25 8.15 30.51
N PRO A 488 -1.55 7.94 29.37
CA PRO A 488 -0.54 6.89 29.23
C PRO A 488 0.56 6.93 30.28
N GLN A 489 0.97 8.12 30.71
CA GLN A 489 2.09 8.33 31.64
C GLN A 489 1.76 7.88 33.07
N LEU A 490 0.47 7.72 33.38
CA LEU A 490 -0.04 7.42 34.72
C LEU A 490 -0.62 6.01 34.84
N SER A 491 -0.75 5.29 33.72
CA SER A 491 -1.26 3.92 33.69
C SER A 491 -0.10 2.92 33.83
N GLU A 492 -0.20 2.00 34.77
CA GLU A 492 0.85 0.99 35.02
C GLU A 492 0.80 -0.17 34.01
N ASP A 493 -0.39 -0.48 33.46
CA ASP A 493 -0.56 -1.51 32.43
C ASP A 493 -1.37 -0.99 31.24
N VAL A 494 -1.38 -1.79 30.18
CA VAL A 494 -2.22 -1.63 28.99
C VAL A 494 -3.55 -2.35 29.17
N PHE A 495 -4.57 -1.81 28.52
CA PHE A 495 -5.93 -2.30 28.60
C PHE A 495 -6.63 -2.18 27.25
N ALA A 496 -7.80 -2.79 27.10
CA ALA A 496 -8.61 -2.71 25.89
C ALA A 496 -10.08 -2.55 26.25
N THR A 497 -10.85 -1.85 25.41
CA THR A 497 -12.31 -1.68 25.56
C THR A 497 -13.11 -2.68 24.71
N ASP A 498 -12.46 -3.43 23.83
CA ASP A 498 -13.09 -4.43 22.97
C ASP A 498 -12.40 -5.79 23.17
N LEU A 499 -13.22 -6.83 23.35
CA LEU A 499 -12.81 -8.22 23.50
C LEU A 499 -11.95 -8.70 22.32
N SER A 500 -12.14 -8.12 21.12
CA SER A 500 -11.41 -8.54 19.92
C SER A 500 -9.90 -8.24 20.00
N TYR A 501 -9.49 -7.27 20.81
CA TYR A 501 -8.08 -6.90 21.03
C TYR A 501 -7.40 -7.76 22.08
N MET A 502 -8.17 -8.33 23.02
CA MET A 502 -7.62 -8.97 24.21
C MET A 502 -6.58 -10.05 23.89
N PRO A 503 -6.81 -10.99 22.95
CA PRO A 503 -5.83 -12.03 22.66
C PRO A 503 -4.46 -11.49 22.18
N TYR A 504 -4.43 -10.26 21.67
CA TYR A 504 -3.24 -9.63 21.08
C TYR A 504 -2.69 -8.48 21.95
N LEU A 505 -3.35 -8.15 23.06
CA LEU A 505 -2.93 -7.08 23.96
C LEU A 505 -1.55 -7.40 24.56
N GLY A 506 -0.59 -6.49 24.41
CA GLY A 506 0.81 -6.71 24.77
C GLY A 506 1.75 -6.99 23.61
N TRP A 507 1.25 -7.35 22.44
CA TRP A 507 2.09 -7.65 21.27
C TRP A 507 2.39 -6.41 20.45
N ARG A 508 3.66 -6.23 20.10
CA ARG A 508 4.11 -5.30 19.06
C ARG A 508 4.20 -6.05 17.74
N MET A 509 3.14 -5.99 16.93
CA MET A 509 2.97 -6.75 15.68
C MET A 509 3.39 -5.92 14.45
N ILE A 510 4.59 -5.31 14.50
CA ILE A 510 5.12 -4.44 13.46
C ILE A 510 6.34 -5.10 12.84
N GLY A 511 6.36 -5.21 11.52
CA GLY A 511 7.45 -5.81 10.76
C GLY A 511 7.41 -7.33 10.79
N HIS A 512 8.54 -7.95 10.46
CA HIS A 512 8.67 -9.40 10.35
C HIS A 512 8.27 -10.11 11.67
N PRO A 513 7.52 -11.23 11.65
CA PRO A 513 7.05 -11.90 12.86
C PRO A 513 8.11 -12.30 13.89
N SER A 514 9.33 -12.58 13.44
CA SER A 514 10.46 -12.88 14.36
C SER A 514 10.96 -11.66 15.15
N GLU A 515 10.60 -10.43 14.74
CA GLU A 515 10.91 -9.19 15.46
C GLU A 515 9.78 -8.78 16.41
N TRP A 516 8.62 -9.47 16.36
CA TRP A 516 7.50 -9.15 17.24
C TRP A 516 7.89 -9.36 18.70
N ARG A 517 7.57 -8.37 19.54
CA ARG A 517 7.87 -8.41 20.97
C ARG A 517 6.58 -8.44 21.76
N PHE A 518 6.56 -9.26 22.81
CA PHE A 518 5.49 -9.27 23.78
C PHE A 518 5.93 -8.54 25.05
N GLN A 519 5.19 -7.52 25.44
CA GLN A 519 5.40 -6.81 26.71
C GLN A 519 4.64 -7.53 27.82
N MET A 520 5.37 -7.98 28.85
CA MET A 520 4.77 -8.63 30.02
C MET A 520 3.80 -7.69 30.74
N PRO A 521 2.73 -8.22 31.37
CA PRO A 521 1.84 -7.43 32.21
C PRO A 521 2.60 -6.85 33.41
N PHE A 522 2.11 -5.71 33.92
CA PHE A 522 2.75 -5.03 35.04
C PHE A 522 2.78 -5.89 36.30
N LEU A 523 1.64 -6.50 36.62
CA LEU A 523 1.46 -7.36 37.80
C LEU A 523 1.47 -8.83 37.39
N SER A 524 2.29 -9.63 38.05
CA SER A 524 2.28 -11.08 37.97
C SER A 524 2.06 -11.68 39.35
N LEU A 525 1.06 -12.55 39.48
CA LEU A 525 0.76 -13.30 40.69
C LEU A 525 1.61 -14.56 40.73
N LEU A 526 2.37 -14.73 41.81
CA LEU A 526 3.11 -15.94 42.11
C LEU A 526 2.36 -16.72 43.19
N CYS A 527 1.53 -17.64 42.71
CA CYS A 527 0.91 -18.69 43.50
C CYS A 527 1.67 -20.02 43.23
#